data_AF-A0A815S2W4-F1
#
_entry.id   AF-A0A815S2W4-F1
#
_cell.length_a   1.000
_cell.length_b   1.000
_cell.length_c   1.000
_cell.angle_alpha   90.00
_cell.angle_beta   90.00
_cell.angle_gamma   90.00
#
_symmetry.space_group_name_H-M   'P 1'
#
loop_
_entity.id
_entity.type
_entity.pdbx_description
1 polymer ?
#
loop_
_entity_poly.entity_id
_entity_poly.type
_entity_poly.pdbx_seq_one_letter_code
_entity_poly.pdbx_strand_id
1 'polypeptide(L)' 'LKQTTSTNQNDGLPLDNDSLDNVMTQEDQSLDQQLAVLVQHRDDLLRTGVYTQQDTLIKELERRIQEVMKRKAKQ' A
#
# COMPACT_ATOMS: atom_id res chain seq x y z
N LEU A 1 -38.18 -10.11 4.75
CA LEU A 1 -37.62 -10.66 3.50
C LEU A 1 -36.11 -10.44 3.53
N LYS A 2 -35.32 -11.51 3.40
CA LYS A 2 -33.85 -11.46 3.34
C LYS A 2 -33.47 -11.02 1.92
N GLN A 3 -32.80 -9.88 1.75
CA GLN A 3 -32.19 -9.51 0.48
C GLN A 3 -30.67 -9.74 0.58
N THR A 4 -30.21 -10.52 -0.37
CA THR A 4 -28.90 -11.16 -0.51
C THR A 4 -27.85 -10.13 -0.90
N THR A 5 -26.90 -9.85 -0.01
CA THR A 5 -25.62 -9.25 -0.40
C THR A 5 -24.78 -10.36 -1.02
N SER A 6 -24.74 -10.40 -2.34
CA SER A 6 -23.87 -11.28 -3.11
C SER A 6 -22.42 -11.04 -2.71
N THR A 7 -21.87 -12.01 -1.97
CA THR A 7 -20.44 -12.25 -1.79
C THR A 7 -19.84 -12.49 -3.17
N ASN A 8 -19.30 -11.44 -3.80
CA ASN A 8 -18.33 -11.60 -4.86
C ASN A 8 -16.95 -11.47 -4.21
N GLN A 9 -16.22 -12.58 -4.19
CA GLN A 9 -14.89 -12.73 -3.63
C GLN A 9 -13.89 -11.90 -4.46
N ASN A 10 -13.91 -10.60 -4.23
CA ASN A 10 -12.79 -9.72 -4.50
C ASN A 10 -12.52 -9.04 -3.17
N ASP A 11 -11.63 -9.61 -2.37
CA ASP A 11 -11.09 -9.00 -1.14
C ASP A 11 -10.24 -7.78 -1.50
N GLY A 12 -10.88 -6.79 -2.11
CA GLY A 12 -10.43 -5.40 -2.14
C GLY A 12 -10.99 -4.76 -0.90
N LEU A 13 -10.19 -4.75 0.16
CA LEU A 13 -10.43 -3.91 1.33
C LEU A 13 -10.77 -2.49 0.84
N PRO A 14 -11.83 -1.84 1.37
CA PRO A 14 -12.03 -0.43 1.13
C PRO A 14 -10.81 0.27 1.74
N LEU A 15 -9.94 0.79 0.87
CA LEU A 15 -8.85 1.64 1.30
C LEU A 15 -9.46 3.01 1.59
N ASP A 16 -9.87 3.20 2.83
CA ASP A 16 -10.27 4.50 3.36
C ASP A 16 -9.09 5.46 3.19
N ASN A 17 -9.34 6.67 2.69
CA ASN A 17 -8.28 7.64 2.38
C ASN A 17 -7.44 8.03 3.62
N ASP A 18 -8.02 7.93 4.83
CA ASP A 18 -7.32 8.10 6.10
C ASP A 18 -6.26 7.01 6.37
N SER A 19 -6.42 5.81 5.81
CA SER A 19 -5.44 4.72 5.92
C SER A 19 -4.18 4.99 5.10
N LEU A 20 -4.25 5.84 4.07
CA LEU A 20 -3.12 6.19 3.21
C LEU A 20 -2.04 6.99 3.94
N ASP A 21 -2.46 7.95 4.75
CA ASP A 21 -1.58 8.82 5.55
C ASP A 21 -0.94 8.06 6.72
N ASN A 22 -1.67 7.09 7.28
CA ASN A 22 -1.14 6.21 8.31
C ASN A 22 -0.04 5.27 7.75
N VAL A 23 -0.22 4.73 6.54
CA VAL A 23 0.81 3.90 5.87
C VAL A 23 2.08 4.70 5.56
N MET A 24 1.97 5.99 5.24
CA MET A 24 3.11 6.85 4.93
C MET A 24 3.96 7.22 6.17
N THR A 25 3.38 7.17 7.37
CA THR A 25 3.98 7.71 8.61
C THR A 25 4.37 6.66 9.66
N GLN A 26 4.26 5.35 9.35
CA GLN A 26 4.67 4.28 10.26
C GLN A 26 6.19 4.18 10.42
N GLU A 27 6.77 5.08 11.22
CA GLU A 27 8.20 5.10 11.56
C GLU A 27 8.56 4.10 12.68
N ASP A 28 7.57 3.68 13.49
CA ASP A 28 7.76 2.78 14.64
C ASP A 28 7.80 1.28 14.29
N GLN A 29 7.58 0.90 13.02
CA GLN A 29 7.61 -0.51 12.60
C GLN A 29 9.02 -0.98 12.22
N SER A 30 9.31 -2.27 12.33
CA SER A 30 10.56 -2.84 11.79
C SER A 30 10.69 -2.57 10.29
N LEU A 31 11.92 -2.35 9.78
CA LEU A 31 12.15 -2.01 8.37
C LEU A 31 11.55 -3.04 7.40
N ASP A 32 11.54 -4.31 7.77
CA ASP A 32 10.86 -5.38 7.02
C ASP A 32 9.36 -5.19 6.90
N GLN A 33 8.73 -4.75 7.98
CA GLN A 33 7.29 -4.55 8.01
C GLN A 33 6.90 -3.26 7.29
N GLN A 34 7.68 -2.19 7.45
CA GLN A 34 7.54 -0.97 6.65
C GLN A 34 7.65 -1.29 5.14
N LEU A 35 8.62 -2.11 4.75
CA LEU A 35 8.80 -2.53 3.36
C LEU A 35 7.61 -3.33 2.83
N ALA A 36 7.12 -4.31 3.61
CA ALA A 36 5.98 -5.12 3.23
C ALA A 36 4.72 -4.28 3.00
N VAL A 37 4.43 -3.33 3.90
CA VAL A 37 3.27 -2.44 3.79
C VAL A 37 3.39 -1.53 2.57
N LEU A 38 4.55 -0.91 2.33
CA LEU A 38 4.74 -0.02 1.18
C LEU A 38 4.60 -0.77 -0.16
N VAL A 39 5.13 -1.99 -0.25
CA VAL A 39 5.00 -2.84 -1.45
C VAL A 39 3.54 -3.23 -1.67
N GLN A 40 2.85 -3.67 -0.61
CA GLN A 40 1.44 -4.05 -0.70
C GLN A 40 0.57 -2.87 -1.15
N HIS A 41 0.80 -1.69 -0.57
CA HIS A 41 0.02 -0.50 -0.90
C HIS A 41 0.26 -0.05 -2.35
N ARG A 42 1.51 -0.12 -2.85
CA ARG A 42 1.80 0.09 -4.29
C ARG A 42 1.01 -0.89 -5.15
N ASP A 43 1.02 -2.17 -4.79
CA ASP A 43 0.37 -3.22 -5.56
C ASP A 43 -1.15 -3.07 -5.56
N ASP A 44 -1.74 -2.66 -4.44
CA ASP A 44 -3.17 -2.33 -4.36
C ASP A 44 -3.53 -1.14 -5.24
N LEU A 45 -2.74 -0.06 -5.22
CA LEU A 45 -2.97 1.10 -6.08
C LEU A 45 -2.88 0.74 -7.56
N LEU A 46 -1.89 -0.05 -7.97
CA LEU A 46 -1.75 -0.51 -9.35
C LEU A 46 -2.85 -1.50 -9.76
N ARG A 47 -3.33 -2.35 -8.83
CA ARG A 47 -4.40 -3.33 -9.06
C ARG A 47 -5.75 -2.67 -9.33
N THR A 48 -6.00 -1.48 -8.78
CA THR A 48 -7.23 -0.72 -9.07
C THR A 48 -7.33 -0.29 -10.54
N GLY A 49 -6.19 -0.21 -11.26
CA GLY A 49 -6.12 0.28 -12.64
C GLY A 49 -6.29 1.79 -12.80
N VAL A 50 -6.52 2.52 -11.71
CA VAL A 50 -6.63 3.99 -11.69
C VAL A 50 -5.26 4.65 -11.60
N TYR A 51 -4.33 4.00 -10.90
CA TYR A 51 -2.96 4.46 -10.76
C TYR A 51 -2.02 3.66 -11.66
N THR A 52 -1.04 4.35 -12.21
CA THR A 52 -0.02 3.86 -13.12
C THR A 52 1.35 4.08 -12.50
N GLN A 53 2.36 3.35 -12.99
CA GLN A 53 3.75 3.56 -12.55
C GLN A 53 4.29 4.97 -12.86
N GLN A 54 3.59 5.73 -13.70
CA GLN A 54 3.98 7.10 -14.03
C GLN A 54 3.43 8.13 -13.03
N ASP A 55 2.46 7.75 -12.19
CA ASP A 55 1.85 8.63 -11.20
C ASP A 55 2.82 9.00 -10.08
N THR A 56 2.76 10.26 -9.68
CA THR A 56 3.61 10.82 -8.61
C THR A 56 3.45 10.05 -7.30
N LEU A 57 2.23 9.59 -7.00
CA LEU A 57 1.95 8.76 -5.82
C LEU A 57 2.69 7.42 -5.84
N ILE A 58 2.66 6.71 -6.98
CA ILE A 58 3.36 5.43 -7.14
C ILE A 58 4.87 5.63 -7.08
N LYS A 59 5.39 6.68 -7.74
CA LYS A 59 6.81 7.03 -7.68
C LYS A 59 7.30 7.32 -6.26
N GLU A 60 6.49 7.99 -5.45
CA GLU A 60 6.85 8.27 -4.06
C GLU A 60 6.86 7.00 -3.20
N LEU A 61 5.89 6.09 -3.42
CA LEU A 61 5.89 4.77 -2.80
C LEU A 61 7.13 3.96 -3.17
N GLU A 62 7.50 3.92 -4.45
CA GLU A 62 8.72 3.25 -4.92
C GLU A 62 9.99 3.87 -4.33
N ARG A 63 10.04 5.19 -4.22
CA ARG A 63 11.15 5.88 -3.58
C ARG A 63 11.29 5.49 -2.11
N ARG A 64 10.16 5.45 -1.37
CA ARG A 64 10.13 5.04 0.03
C ARG A 64 10.54 3.57 0.21
N ILE A 65 10.08 2.68 -0.68
CA ILE A 65 10.50 1.27 -0.75
C ILE A 65 12.02 1.17 -0.90
N GLN A 66 12.61 1.91 -1.85
CA GLN A 66 14.07 1.94 -2.05
C GLN A 66 14.81 2.49 -0.84
N GLU A 67 14.28 3.50 -0.19
CA GLU A 67 14.88 4.09 1.00
C GLU A 67 14.90 3.09 2.17
N VAL A 68 13.77 2.43 2.44
CA VAL A 68 13.68 1.39 3.48
C VAL A 68 14.63 0.23 3.17
N MET A 69 14.71 -0.22 1.92
CA MET A 69 15.68 -1.25 1.51
C MET A 69 17.13 -0.82 1.74
N LYS A 70 17.47 0.44 1.42
CA LYS A 70 18.81 0.99 1.67
C LYS A 70 19.12 1.09 3.17
N ARG A 71 18.14 1.47 3.99
CA ARG A 71 18.28 1.49 5.45
C ARG A 71 18.51 0.08 6.00
N LYS A 72 17.75 -0.91 5.50
CA LYS A 72 17.88 -2.31 5.88
C LYS A 72 19.23 -2.91 5.47
N ALA A 73 19.76 -2.54 4.30
CA ALA A 73 21.08 -2.99 3.85
C ALA A 73 22.26 -2.34 4.61
N LYS A 74 21.99 -1.28 5.38
CA LYS A 74 22.98 -0.60 6.24
C LYS A 74 22.94 -1.06 7.71
N GLN A 75 21.94 -1.85 8.10
CA GLN A 75 21.88 -2.54 9.39
C GLN A 75 22.66 -3.85 9.32
#